data_AF-A0A2I1EFK0-F1
#
_entry.id   AF-A0A2I1EFK0-F1
#
_cell.length_a   1.000
_cell.length_b   1.000
_cell.length_c   1.000
_cell.angle_alpha   90.00
_cell.angle_beta   90.00
_cell.angle_gamma   90.00
#
_symmetry.space_group_name_H-M   'P 1'
#
loop_
_entity.id
_entity.type
_entity.pdbx_description
1 polymer ?
#
loop_
_entity_poly.entity_id
_entity_poly.type
_entity_poly.pdbx_seq_one_letter_code
_entity_poly.pdbx_strand_id
1 'polypeptide(L)'
;MISFIFNTKSLFNEPWMASSPRDFWSTRWQLFLNETFKELGFLPVKNLLNPFVPRKIANMMGVLGAFAISSYLLHEYIIIGNYNIWTVFPAFIEPSLRNYKLSSITTFTTVYVQRFINNL
;
A
#
# COMPACT_ATOMS: atom_id res chain seq x y z
N MET A 1 32.15 3.89 18.61
CA MET A 1 30.71 3.69 18.36
C MET A 1 30.23 4.86 17.51
N ILE A 2 30.04 4.66 16.20
CA ILE A 2 29.63 5.71 15.27
C ILE A 2 28.14 5.96 15.47
N SER A 3 27.81 7.07 16.13
CA SER A 3 26.47 7.64 16.12
C SER A 3 26.31 8.39 14.79
N PHE A 4 25.39 7.92 13.94
CA PHE A 4 25.05 8.63 12.71
C PHE A 4 24.42 9.99 13.07
N ILE A 5 24.96 11.08 12.52
CA ILE A 5 24.57 12.49 12.75
C ILE A 5 23.24 12.85 12.04
N PHE A 6 22.42 11.85 11.68
CA PHE A 6 21.17 12.08 10.96
C PHE A 6 20.01 12.10 11.96
N ASN A 7 19.43 13.29 12.18
CA ASN A 7 18.16 13.43 12.89
C ASN A 7 17.02 13.02 11.97
N THR A 8 16.85 11.72 11.75
CA THR A 8 15.75 11.16 10.97
C THR A 8 14.52 10.96 11.85
N LYS A 9 13.34 11.23 11.30
CA LYS A 9 12.07 10.91 11.98
C LYS A 9 12.03 9.44 12.36
N SER A 10 11.37 9.12 13.47
CA SER A 10 11.16 7.73 13.88
C SER A 10 10.44 6.96 12.78
N LEU A 11 10.79 5.68 12.60
CA LEU A 11 10.15 4.84 11.59
C LEU A 11 8.67 4.57 11.90
N PHE A 12 8.33 4.54 13.19
CA PHE A 12 6.98 4.32 13.68
C PHE A 12 6.65 5.33 14.77
N ASN A 13 5.36 5.67 14.87
CA ASN A 13 4.83 6.56 15.90
C ASN A 13 3.53 5.96 16.47
N GLU A 14 3.68 4.98 17.37
CA GLU A 14 2.57 4.30 18.07
C GLU A 14 1.41 3.90 17.14
N PRO A 15 1.65 3.01 16.17
CA PRO A 15 0.65 2.64 15.15
C PRO A 15 -0.64 2.06 15.73
N TRP A 16 -0.58 1.45 16.91
CA TRP A 16 -1.76 0.89 17.60
C TRP A 16 -2.73 1.95 18.13
N MET A 17 -2.32 3.22 18.23
CA MET A 17 -3.18 4.34 18.68
C MET A 17 -3.84 5.10 17.53
N ALA A 18 -3.83 4.56 16.31
CA ALA A 18 -4.43 5.21 15.15
C ALA A 18 -5.96 5.30 15.27
N SER A 19 -6.51 6.50 15.08
CA SER A 19 -7.96 6.74 15.10
C SER A 19 -8.65 6.46 13.76
N SER A 20 -7.87 6.37 12.67
CA SER A 20 -8.38 6.09 11.33
C SER A 20 -7.32 5.41 10.45
N PRO A 21 -7.71 4.72 9.36
CA PRO A 21 -6.75 4.16 8.40
C PRO A 21 -5.85 5.23 7.77
N ARG A 22 -6.40 6.42 7.52
CA ARG A 22 -5.60 7.57 7.04
C ARG A 22 -4.51 7.91 8.06
N ASP A 23 -4.87 8.04 9.34
CA ASP A 23 -3.92 8.37 10.40
C ASP A 23 -2.85 7.28 10.53
N PHE A 24 -3.25 6.00 10.56
CA PHE A 24 -2.34 4.86 10.61
C PHE A 24 -1.26 4.94 9.52
N TRP A 25 -1.67 5.02 8.25
CA TRP A 25 -0.75 5.00 7.11
C TRP A 25 -0.01 6.33 6.88
N SER A 26 -0.58 7.46 7.32
CA SER A 26 -0.03 8.79 7.02
C SER A 26 0.87 9.38 8.10
N THR A 27 0.75 8.94 9.36
CA THR A 27 1.42 9.60 10.49
C THR A 27 2.08 8.63 11.47
N ARG A 28 1.79 7.32 11.39
CA ARG A 28 2.20 6.37 12.42
C ARG A 28 2.96 5.15 11.91
N TRP A 29 2.67 4.69 10.70
CA TRP A 29 3.27 3.51 10.11
C TRP A 29 4.34 3.87 9.07
N GLN A 30 5.56 3.34 9.23
CA GLN A 30 6.65 3.42 8.24
C GLN A 30 6.83 4.84 7.66
N LEU A 31 7.06 5.82 8.53
CA LEU A 31 7.09 7.24 8.17
C LEU A 31 8.11 7.59 7.07
N PHE A 32 9.23 6.87 7.04
CA PHE A 32 10.23 6.99 5.99
C PHE A 32 9.68 6.60 4.60
N LEU A 33 8.96 5.48 4.50
CA LEU A 33 8.37 5.03 3.24
C LEU A 33 7.20 5.91 2.81
N ASN A 34 6.46 6.44 3.77
CA ASN A 34 5.35 7.36 3.49
C ASN A 34 5.80 8.64 2.79
N GLU A 35 6.91 9.25 3.22
CA GLU A 35 7.49 10.40 2.51
C GLU A 35 7.88 10.03 1.07
N THR A 36 8.53 8.88 0.91
CA THR A 36 8.89 8.35 -0.42
C THR A 36 7.66 8.13 -1.32
N PHE A 37 6.58 7.54 -0.81
CA PHE A 37 5.35 7.33 -1.58
C PHE A 37 4.59 8.62 -1.87
N LYS A 38 4.69 9.64 -1.00
CA LYS A 38 4.14 10.96 -1.28
C LYS A 38 4.86 11.62 -2.45
N GLU A 39 6.18 11.53 -2.49
CA GLU A 39 6.98 12.12 -3.56
C GLU A 39 6.88 11.36 -4.88
N LEU A 40 6.91 10.03 -4.85
CA LEU A 40 6.91 9.21 -6.06
C LEU A 40 5.50 8.86 -6.57
N GLY A 41 4.49 8.83 -5.69
CA GLY A 41 3.13 8.41 -6.05
C GLY A 41 2.13 9.54 -6.00
N PHE A 42 2.02 10.21 -4.85
CA PHE A 42 0.97 11.22 -4.65
C PHE A 42 1.19 12.48 -5.49
N LEU A 43 2.37 13.09 -5.38
CA LEU A 43 2.69 14.35 -6.05
C LEU A 43 2.64 14.26 -7.59
N PRO A 44 3.26 13.28 -8.27
CA PRO A 44 3.22 13.21 -9.72
C PRO A 44 1.82 12.96 -10.25
N VAL A 45 1.06 12.03 -9.65
CA VAL A 45 -0.30 11.72 -10.08
C VAL A 45 -1.23 12.91 -9.86
N LYS A 46 -1.10 13.59 -8.71
CA LYS A 46 -1.86 14.82 -8.45
C LYS A 46 -1.50 15.92 -9.44
N ASN A 47 -0.22 16.19 -9.68
CA ASN A 47 0.22 17.28 -10.56
C ASN A 47 -0.19 17.03 -12.02
N LEU A 48 -0.17 15.77 -12.48
CA LEU A 48 -0.65 15.40 -13.80
C LEU A 48 -2.16 15.59 -13.96
N LEU A 49 -2.94 15.34 -12.90
CA LEU A 49 -4.40 15.39 -12.95
C LEU A 49 -4.98 16.76 -12.56
N ASN A 50 -4.24 17.58 -11.82
CA ASN A 50 -4.66 18.89 -11.36
C ASN A 50 -5.16 19.84 -12.48
N PRO A 51 -4.65 19.79 -13.72
CA PRO A 51 -5.19 20.59 -14.83
C PRO A 51 -6.54 20.10 -15.36
N PHE A 52 -6.88 18.83 -15.16
CA PHE A 52 -8.02 18.18 -15.82
C PHE A 52 -9.20 17.92 -14.89
N VAL A 53 -8.96 17.75 -13.58
CA VAL A 53 -10.00 17.40 -12.61
C VAL A 53 -9.99 18.33 -11.39
N PRO A 54 -11.15 18.50 -10.72
CA PRO A 54 -11.21 19.23 -9.47
C PRO A 54 -10.19 18.73 -8.44
N ARG A 55 -9.62 19.65 -7.65
CA ARG A 55 -8.57 19.38 -6.66
C ARG A 55 -8.89 18.23 -5.70
N LYS A 56 -10.17 18.04 -5.35
CA LYS A 56 -10.63 16.92 -4.51
C LYS A 56 -10.39 15.56 -5.19
N ILE A 57 -10.73 15.46 -6.48
CA ILE A 57 -10.53 14.25 -7.28
C ILE A 57 -9.03 14.03 -7.54
N ALA A 58 -8.28 15.09 -7.88
CA ALA A 58 -6.82 14.99 -8.05
C ALA A 58 -6.13 14.47 -6.79
N ASN A 59 -6.55 14.92 -5.59
CA ASN A 59 -6.03 14.41 -4.32
C ASN A 59 -6.42 12.94 -4.09
N MET A 60 -7.65 12.53 -4.40
CA MET A 60 -8.06 11.12 -4.28
C MET A 60 -7.24 10.23 -5.22
N MET A 61 -7.06 10.67 -6.47
CA MET A 61 -6.22 9.97 -7.44
C MET A 61 -4.76 9.91 -7.02
N GLY A 62 -4.22 10.97 -6.42
CA GLY A 62 -2.87 10.96 -5.84
C GLY A 62 -2.72 9.93 -4.72
N VAL A 63 -3.73 9.79 -3.84
CA VAL A 63 -3.72 8.76 -2.80
C VAL A 63 -3.74 7.37 -3.45
N LEU A 64 -4.58 7.14 -4.45
CA LEU A 64 -4.62 5.88 -5.20
C LEU A 64 -3.27 5.59 -5.88
N GLY A 65 -2.60 6.60 -6.43
CA GLY A 65 -1.27 6.47 -7.03
C GLY A 65 -0.21 6.01 -6.02
N ALA A 66 -0.19 6.59 -4.82
CA ALA A 66 0.71 6.17 -3.74
C ALA A 66 0.44 4.72 -3.30
N PHE A 67 -0.84 4.32 -3.19
CA PHE A 67 -1.21 2.94 -2.89
C PHE A 67 -0.86 1.97 -4.02
N ALA A 68 -1.01 2.37 -5.28
CA ALA A 68 -0.62 1.56 -6.43
C ALA A 68 0.88 1.26 -6.41
N ILE A 69 1.74 2.24 -6.15
CA ILE A 69 3.18 2.01 -6.03
C ILE A 69 3.49 1.06 -4.87
N SER A 70 2.88 1.26 -3.70
CA SER A 70 3.10 0.37 -2.56
C SER A 70 2.64 -1.06 -2.86
N SER A 71 1.39 -1.25 -3.26
CA SER A 71 0.79 -2.58 -3.45
C SER A 71 1.28 -3.30 -4.70
N TYR A 72 1.36 -2.61 -5.84
CA TYR A 72 1.69 -3.24 -7.13
C TYR A 72 3.19 -3.40 -7.34
N LEU A 73 4.01 -2.41 -6.95
CA LEU A 73 5.46 -2.51 -7.22
C LEU A 73 6.21 -3.20 -6.09
N LEU A 74 5.90 -2.92 -4.83
CA LEU A 74 6.71 -3.44 -3.72
C LEU A 74 6.15 -4.73 -3.15
N HIS A 75 4.88 -4.75 -2.77
CA HIS A 75 4.30 -5.95 -2.15
C HIS A 75 4.23 -7.12 -3.13
N GLU A 76 3.79 -6.91 -4.37
CA GLU A 76 3.74 -7.98 -5.38
C GLU A 76 5.15 -8.44 -5.79
N TYR A 77 6.12 -7.53 -5.97
CA TYR A 77 7.50 -7.93 -6.29
C TYR A 77 8.14 -8.77 -5.18
N ILE A 78 7.93 -8.41 -3.91
CA ILE A 78 8.43 -9.20 -2.77
C ILE A 78 7.75 -10.57 -2.77
N ILE A 79 6.45 -10.65 -3.01
CA ILE A 79 5.71 -11.93 -3.02
C ILE A 79 6.17 -12.81 -4.19
N ILE A 80 6.36 -12.25 -5.39
CA ILE A 80 6.89 -12.97 -6.55
C ILE A 80 8.32 -13.43 -6.27
N GLY A 81 9.19 -12.57 -5.76
CA GLY A 81 10.58 -12.91 -5.48
C GLY A 81 10.73 -14.02 -4.45
N ASN A 82 9.86 -14.08 -3.44
CA ASN A 82 9.94 -15.08 -2.36
C ASN A 82 9.17 -16.37 -2.67
N TYR A 83 8.01 -16.27 -3.33
CA TYR A 83 7.10 -17.41 -3.48
C TYR A 83 6.87 -17.80 -4.94
N ASN A 84 7.36 -17.00 -5.90
CA ASN A 84 7.10 -17.12 -7.33
C ASN A 84 5.60 -17.19 -7.64
N ILE A 85 4.81 -16.35 -6.96
CA ILE A 85 3.35 -16.26 -7.10
C ILE A 85 2.99 -14.83 -7.49
N TRP A 86 2.26 -14.70 -8.58
CA TRP A 86 1.55 -13.47 -8.92
C TRP A 86 0.20 -13.45 -8.19
N THR A 87 -0.02 -12.50 -7.28
CA THR A 87 -1.21 -12.47 -6.43
C THR A 87 -2.20 -11.37 -6.81
N VAL A 88 -1.73 -10.26 -7.41
CA VAL A 88 -2.57 -9.07 -7.64
C VAL A 88 -3.08 -9.04 -9.08
N PHE A 89 -2.21 -9.30 -10.06
CA PHE A 89 -2.58 -9.27 -11.47
C PHE A 89 -3.60 -10.35 -11.90
N PRO A 90 -3.48 -11.64 -11.52
CA PRO A 90 -4.44 -12.66 -11.94
C PRO A 90 -5.80 -12.53 -11.22
N ALA A 91 -5.84 -12.01 -9.99
CA ALA A 91 -7.10 -11.83 -9.25
C ALA A 91 -8.00 -10.71 -9.78
N PHE A 92 -7.42 -9.76 -10.54
CA PHE A 92 -8.15 -8.64 -11.16
C PHE A 92 -8.70 -9.00 -12.55
N ILE A 93 -7.99 -9.86 -13.29
CA ILE A 93 -8.38 -10.28 -14.65
C ILE A 93 -9.24 -11.55 -14.63
N GLU A 94 -8.98 -12.49 -13.72
CA GLU A 94 -9.69 -13.78 -13.70
C GLU A 94 -10.03 -14.23 -12.26
N PRO A 95 -11.28 -14.00 -11.81
CA PRO A 95 -11.74 -14.37 -10.46
C PRO A 95 -11.55 -15.84 -10.09
N SER A 96 -11.46 -16.74 -11.07
CA SER A 96 -11.26 -18.18 -10.90
C SER A 96 -9.85 -18.53 -10.40
N LEU A 97 -8.84 -17.70 -10.66
CA LEU A 97 -7.45 -17.91 -10.21
C LEU A 97 -7.23 -17.46 -8.76
N ARG A 98 -8.23 -16.83 -8.13
CA ARG A 98 -8.19 -16.31 -6.75
C ARG A 98 -8.01 -17.42 -5.70
N ASN A 99 -8.39 -18.66 -6.03
CA ASN A 99 -8.41 -19.79 -5.10
C ASN A 99 -7.17 -20.70 -5.19
N TYR A 100 -6.30 -20.55 -6.17
CA TYR A 100 -5.29 -21.58 -6.46
C TYR A 100 -4.13 -21.62 -5.45
N LYS A 101 -3.93 -20.57 -4.65
CA LYS A 101 -2.82 -20.53 -3.68
C LYS A 101 -3.03 -19.69 -2.41
N LEU A 102 -4.16 -18.97 -2.30
CA LEU A 102 -4.45 -18.05 -1.19
C LEU A 102 -4.52 -18.78 0.17
N SER A 103 -4.95 -20.05 0.19
CA SER A 103 -5.03 -20.87 1.40
C SER A 103 -3.68 -21.11 2.08
N SER A 104 -2.56 -20.92 1.38
CA SER A 104 -1.21 -21.20 1.89
C SER A 104 -0.49 -19.98 2.48
N ILE A 105 -1.04 -18.77 2.34
CA ILE A 105 -0.41 -17.52 2.78
C ILE A 105 -1.25 -16.88 3.89
N THR A 106 -0.89 -17.15 5.15
CA THR A 106 -1.54 -16.59 6.34
C THR A 106 -1.07 -15.17 6.64
N THR A 107 -1.40 -14.20 5.79
CA THR A 107 -1.28 -12.78 6.13
C THR A 107 -2.63 -12.21 6.55
N PHE A 108 -2.60 -11.17 7.40
CA PHE A 108 -3.80 -10.50 7.92
C PHE A 108 -4.76 -10.08 6.80
N THR A 109 -4.20 -9.66 5.66
CA THR A 109 -4.93 -9.31 4.44
C THR A 109 -5.63 -10.51 3.80
N THR A 110 -4.99 -11.68 3.76
CA THR A 110 -5.59 -12.92 3.21
C THR A 110 -6.78 -13.39 4.04
N VAL A 111 -6.69 -13.30 5.37
CA VAL A 111 -7.79 -13.67 6.27
C VAL A 111 -8.99 -12.73 6.08
N TYR A 112 -8.74 -11.44 5.89
CA TYR A 112 -9.81 -10.45 5.65
C TYR A 112 -10.50 -10.67 4.30
N VAL A 113 -9.71 -10.93 3.25
CA VAL A 113 -10.23 -11.23 1.91
C VAL A 113 -11.03 -12.54 1.89
N GLN A 114 -10.56 -13.60 2.55
CA GLN A 114 -11.31 -14.85 2.69
C GLN A 114 -12.63 -14.65 3.43
N ARG A 115 -12.64 -13.88 4.51
CA ARG A 115 -13.87 -13.59 5.27
C ARG A 115 -14.89 -12.78 4.48
N PHE A 116 -14.45 -11.84 3.65
CA PHE A 116 -15.35 -11.07 2.79
C PHE A 116 -15.96 -11.96 1.70
N ILE A 117 -15.15 -12.82 1.09
CA ILE A 117 -15.61 -13.75 0.03
C ILE A 117 -16.59 -14.80 0.58
N ASN A 118 -16.35 -15.34 1.76
CA ASN A 118 -17.22 -16.38 2.35
C ASN A 118 -18.55 -15.85 2.89
N ASN A 119 -18.72 -14.53 2.98
CA ASN A 119 -19.96 -13.88 3.45
C ASN A 119 -20.73 -13.18 2.31
N LEU A 120 -20.34 -13.40 1.06
CA LEU A 120 -21.08 -13.06 -0.16
C LEU A 120 -21.81 -14.31 -0.67
#